data_AF-A0A2V7S580-F1
#
_entry.id   AF-A0A2V7S580-F1
#
_cell.length_a   1.000
_cell.length_b   1.000
_cell.length_c   1.000
_cell.angle_alpha   90.00
_cell.angle_beta   90.00
_cell.angle_gamma   90.00
#
_symmetry.space_group_name_H-M   'P 1'
#
loop_
_entity.id
_entity.type
_entity.pdbx_description
1 polymer ?
#
loop_
_entity_poly.entity_id
_entity_poly.type
_entity_poly.pdbx_seq_one_letter_code
_entity_poly.pdbx_strand_id
1 'polypeptide(L)' 'MSVPAQSLARTLRLRDLIFIVVGTVIGSGIFVVPGAVLRDTGGDVGYALLVWALGGGLSLLGALTYGEL' A
#
# COMPACT_ATOMS: atom_id res chain seq x y z
N MET A 1 28.72 30.44 8.59
CA MET A 1 28.10 29.67 9.69
C MET A 1 27.39 28.48 9.07
N SER A 2 27.96 27.28 9.16
CA SER A 2 27.31 26.04 8.70
C SER A 2 26.34 25.57 9.78
N VAL A 3 25.04 25.53 9.47
CA VAL A 3 24.03 24.95 10.36
C VAL A 3 24.45 23.51 10.66
N PRO A 4 24.62 23.11 11.94
CA PRO A 4 24.93 21.72 12.25
C PRO A 4 23.79 20.85 11.72
N ALA A 5 24.11 19.82 10.94
CA ALA A 5 23.13 18.88 10.43
C ALA A 5 22.48 18.16 11.62
N GLN A 6 21.30 18.61 12.04
CA GLN A 6 20.52 17.98 13.08
C GLN A 6 20.11 16.59 12.57
N SER A 7 20.78 15.54 13.06
CA SER A 7 20.42 14.16 12.75
C SER A 7 19.07 13.82 13.36
N LEU A 8 18.15 13.25 12.57
CA LEU A 8 16.90 12.71 13.08
C LEU A 8 17.18 11.55 14.05
N ALA A 9 16.42 11.48 15.14
CA ALA A 9 16.50 10.36 16.08
C ALA A 9 15.90 9.09 15.45
N ARG A 10 16.63 7.97 15.49
CA ARG A 10 16.17 6.69 14.93
C ARG A 10 15.22 5.98 15.90
N THR A 11 13.94 6.36 15.87
CA THR A 11 12.91 5.86 16.80
C THR A 11 11.93 4.89 16.17
N LEU A 12 11.81 4.88 14.84
CA LEU A 12 10.86 4.04 14.09
C LEU A 12 11.15 2.55 14.25
N ARG A 13 10.14 1.81 14.69
CA ARG A 13 10.14 0.35 14.80
C ARG A 13 9.30 -0.26 13.68
N LEU A 14 9.37 -1.58 13.55
CA LEU A 14 8.60 -2.34 12.55
C LEU A 14 7.10 -2.03 12.60
N ARG A 15 6.50 -1.91 13.80
CA ARG A 15 5.07 -1.59 13.95
C ARG A 15 4.74 -0.22 13.38
N ASP A 16 5.58 0.78 13.65
CA ASP A 16 5.37 2.13 13.15
C ASP A 16 5.44 2.14 11.61
N LEU A 17 6.41 1.43 11.04
CA LEU A 17 6.54 1.26 9.59
C LEU A 17 5.33 0.56 8.97
N ILE A 18 4.81 -0.51 9.59
CA ILE A 18 3.60 -1.20 9.14
C ILE A 18 2.41 -0.23 9.12
N PHE A 19 2.19 0.52 10.21
CA PHE A 19 1.07 1.46 10.29
C PHE A 19 1.21 2.61 9.30
N ILE A 20 2.43 3.10 9.05
CA ILE A 20 2.69 4.11 8.01
C ILE A 20 2.28 3.57 6.64
N VAL A 21 2.73 2.36 6.28
CA VAL A 21 2.40 1.75 4.98
C VAL A 21 0.89 1.52 4.85
N VAL A 22 0.25 0.91 5.86
CA VAL A 22 -1.20 0.68 5.88
C VAL A 22 -1.98 1.98 5.74
N GLY A 23 -1.61 3.01 6.50
CA GLY A 23 -2.25 4.34 6.43
C GLY A 23 -2.09 4.99 5.05
N THR A 24 -0.91 4.84 4.44
CA THR A 24 -0.64 5.37 3.09
C THR A 24 -1.47 4.67 2.02
N VAL A 25 -1.58 3.32 2.09
CA VAL A 25 -2.38 2.52 1.15
C VAL A 25 -3.88 2.81 1.28
N ILE A 26 -4.38 2.93 2.51
CA ILE A 26 -5.79 3.28 2.76
C ILE A 26 -6.06 4.71 2.25
N GLY A 27 -5.20 5.66 2.57
CA GLY A 27 -5.37 7.08 2.22
C GLY A 27 -5.28 7.37 0.72
N SER A 28 -4.55 6.56 -0.06
CA SER A 28 -4.32 6.82 -1.48
C SER A 28 -5.45 6.39 -2.41
N GLY A 29 -6.37 5.51 -1.97
CA GLY A 29 -7.44 5.09 -2.89
C GLY A 29 -8.39 3.97 -2.48
N ILE A 30 -8.31 3.40 -1.26
CA ILE A 30 -9.17 2.25 -0.88
C ILE A 30 -10.67 2.56 -0.98
N PHE A 31 -11.07 3.84 -0.89
CA PHE A 31 -12.47 4.25 -0.97
C PHE A 31 -12.98 4.45 -2.40
N VAL A 32 -12.08 4.59 -3.38
CA VAL A 32 -12.43 4.84 -4.79
C VAL A 32 -12.25 3.58 -5.62
N VAL A 33 -11.16 2.86 -5.41
CA VAL A 33 -10.74 1.73 -6.24
C VAL A 33 -11.76 0.57 -6.24
N PRO A 34 -12.33 0.09 -5.12
CA PRO A 34 -13.28 -1.02 -5.14
C PRO A 34 -14.55 -0.71 -5.93
N GLY A 35 -15.05 0.53 -5.85
CA GLY A 35 -16.21 0.98 -6.61
C GLY A 35 -15.94 1.01 -8.11
N ALA A 36 -14.76 1.46 -8.52
CA ALA A 36 -14.32 1.41 -9.91
C ALA A 36 -14.19 -0.04 -10.41
N VAL A 37 -13.51 -0.91 -9.65
CA VAL A 37 -13.34 -2.32 -10.01
C VAL A 37 -14.68 -3.04 -10.17
N LEU A 38 -15.64 -2.80 -9.26
CA LEU A 38 -16.97 -3.41 -9.36
C LEU A 38 -17.73 -2.93 -10.61
N ARG A 39 -17.61 -1.64 -10.96
CA ARG A 39 -18.23 -1.09 -12.18
C ARG A 39 -17.60 -1.66 -13.44
N ASP A 40 -16.28 -1.74 -13.48
CA ASP A 40 -15.52 -2.21 -14.64
C ASP A 40 -15.66 -3.71 -14.87
N THR A 41 -15.99 -4.47 -13.81
CA THR A 41 -16.36 -5.89 -13.88
C THR A 41 -17.85 -6.13 -14.16
N GLY A 42 -18.60 -5.09 -14.55
CA GLY A 42 -20.01 -5.21 -14.92
C GLY A 42 -20.96 -5.42 -13.73
N GLY A 43 -20.51 -5.12 -12.51
CA GLY A 43 -21.27 -5.32 -11.28
C GLY A 43 -21.18 -6.73 -10.68
N ASP A 44 -20.39 -7.63 -11.29
CA ASP A 44 -20.20 -8.98 -10.78
C ASP A 44 -19.18 -8.99 -9.62
N VAL A 45 -19.68 -9.32 -8.42
CA VAL A 45 -18.86 -9.34 -7.20
C VAL A 45 -17.77 -10.41 -7.25
N GLY A 46 -18.04 -11.55 -7.90
CA GLY A 46 -17.07 -12.63 -8.03
C GLY A 46 -15.87 -12.20 -8.87
N TYR A 47 -16.12 -11.60 -10.04
CA TYR A 47 -15.04 -11.05 -10.87
C TYR A 47 -14.33 -9.87 -10.20
N ALA A 48 -15.06 -8.98 -9.53
CA ALA A 48 -14.47 -7.86 -8.80
C ALA A 48 -13.47 -8.33 -7.73
N LEU A 49 -13.85 -9.34 -6.93
CA LEU A 49 -12.98 -9.91 -5.90
C LEU A 49 -11.78 -10.66 -6.50
N LEU A 50 -11.96 -11.34 -7.64
CA LEU A 50 -10.86 -12.02 -8.33
C LEU A 50 -9.81 -11.02 -8.81
N VAL A 51 -10.23 -9.93 -9.46
CA VAL A 51 -9.32 -8.85 -9.87
C VAL A 51 -8.60 -8.25 -8.67
N TRP A 52 -9.32 -8.04 -7.56
CA TRP A 52 -8.74 -7.54 -6.31
C TRP A 52 -7.67 -8.49 -5.74
N ALA A 53 -7.96 -9.80 -5.70
CA ALA A 53 -7.03 -10.80 -5.21
C ALA A 53 -5.77 -10.89 -6.10
N LEU A 54 -5.93 -10.83 -7.41
CA LEU A 54 -4.81 -10.83 -8.36
C LEU A 54 -3.95 -9.57 -8.21
N GLY A 55 -4.57 -8.39 -8.11
CA GLY A 55 -3.86 -7.13 -7.87
C GLY A 55 -3.12 -7.11 -6.53
N GLY A 56 -3.76 -7.62 -5.47
CA GLY A 56 -3.13 -7.80 -4.16
C GLY A 56 -1.95 -8.77 -4.19
N GLY A 57 -2.09 -9.89 -4.93
CA GLY A 57 -1.00 -10.84 -5.15
C GLY A 57 0.19 -10.20 -5.87
N LEU A 58 -0.06 -9.45 -6.94
CA LEU A 58 1.01 -8.73 -7.66
C LEU A 58 1.70 -7.68 -6.78
N SER A 59 0.93 -6.95 -5.98
CA SER A 59 1.48 -5.97 -5.02
C SER A 59 2.33 -6.64 -3.94
N LEU A 60 1.92 -7.81 -3.43
CA LEU A 60 2.71 -8.59 -2.48
C LEU A 60 4.04 -9.05 -3.08
N LEU A 61 4.01 -9.57 -4.32
CA LEU A 61 5.24 -9.97 -5.02
C LEU A 61 6.20 -8.79 -5.16
N GLY A 62 5.70 -7.62 -5.56
CA GLY A 62 6.52 -6.40 -5.64
C GLY A 62 7.11 -5.99 -4.28
N ALA A 63 6.32 -6.10 -3.19
CA ALA A 63 6.79 -5.81 -1.85
C ALA A 63 7.89 -6.79 -1.39
N LEU A 64 7.79 -8.08 -1.76
CA LEU A 64 8.81 -9.08 -1.47
C LEU A 64 10.11 -8.80 -2.21
N THR A 65 10.05 -8.46 -3.51
CA THR A 65 11.25 -8.03 -4.27
C THR A 65 11.90 -6.80 -3.64
N TYR A 66 11.10 -5.81 -3.20
CA TYR A 66 11.64 -4.63 -2.53
C TYR A 66 12.25 -4.93 -1.17
N GLY A 67 11.76 -5.97 -0.47
CA GLY A 67 12.33 -6.43 0.79
C GLY A 67 13.60 -7.27 0.63
N GLU A 68 13.86 -7.81 -0.56
CA GLU A 68 15.10 -8.54 -0.89
C GLU A 68 16.27 -7.59 -1.21
N LEU A 69 15.98 -6.45 -1.84
CA LEU A 69 16.94 -5.39 -2.18
C LEU A 69 17.53 -4.71 -0.93
#